data_AF-A0A1B6CMV3-F1
#
_entry.id   AF-A0A1B6CMV3-F1
#
_cell.length_a   1.000
_cell.length_b   1.000
_cell.length_c   1.000
_cell.angle_alpha   90.00
_cell.angle_beta   90.00
_cell.angle_gamma   90.00
#
_symmetry.space_group_name_H-M   'P 1'
#
loop_
_entity.id
_entity.type
_entity.pdbx_description
1 polymer ?
#
loop_
_entity_poly.entity_id
_entity_poly.type
_entity_poly.pdbx_seq_one_letter_code
_entity_poly.pdbx_strand_id
1 'polypeptide(L)'
;MFEAHSINAEHKDLIHDVAYDFYGQRMATCSSDQFVKVWDKDEQDNWTLSATWKAHSGSVWKVTWAHPEFGQVLATCSFDRTGAVWEEIVGEGTNPGERGLKLWVRRTNLVDSRTSVTDVKFGPKSLGLLLATCS
;
A
#
# COMPACT_ATOMS: atom_id res chain seq x y z
N MET A 1 18.22 3.17 23.51
CA MET A 1 17.89 4.57 23.17
C MET A 1 17.07 4.49 21.90
N PHE A 2 15.89 5.11 21.85
CA PHE A 2 15.06 5.12 20.64
C PHE A 2 15.46 6.35 19.81
N GLU A 3 15.79 6.14 18.55
CA GLU A 3 15.99 7.24 17.59
C GLU A 3 14.70 7.44 16.81
N ALA A 4 14.28 8.70 16.71
CA ALA A 4 13.09 9.09 15.96
C ALA A 4 13.53 9.90 14.75
N HIS A 5 13.21 9.41 13.57
CA HIS A 5 13.47 10.08 12.30
C HIS A 5 12.14 10.57 11.72
N SER A 6 12.09 11.84 11.34
CA SER A 6 10.93 12.42 10.65
C SER A 6 11.08 12.21 9.15
N ILE A 7 10.05 11.61 8.54
CA ILE A 7 9.96 11.46 7.09
C ILE A 7 8.87 12.39 6.55
N ASN A 8 9.15 13.07 5.45
CA ASN A 8 8.12 13.81 4.73
C ASN A 8 7.44 12.88 3.73
N ALA A 9 6.19 12.48 4.00
CA ALA A 9 5.46 11.60 3.10
C ALA A 9 4.99 12.30 1.80
N GLU A 10 5.12 13.63 1.73
CA GLU A 10 4.74 14.44 0.56
C GLU A 10 3.30 14.19 0.07
N HIS A 11 2.39 13.83 0.99
CA HIS A 11 0.96 13.79 0.72
C HIS A 11 0.42 15.22 0.72
N LYS A 12 -0.56 15.48 -0.15
CA LYS A 12 -1.17 16.82 -0.27
C LYS A 12 -2.25 17.09 0.77
N ASP A 13 -2.67 16.05 1.48
CA ASP A 13 -3.75 16.08 2.45
C ASP A 13 -3.45 15.09 3.60
N LEU A 14 -4.34 15.02 4.58
CA LEU A 14 -4.24 14.20 5.78
C LEU A 14 -3.92 12.74 5.44
N ILE A 15 -2.92 12.21 6.14
CA ILE A 15 -2.51 10.80 6.08
C ILE A 15 -3.36 10.05 7.10
N HIS A 16 -4.03 8.99 6.66
CA HIS A 16 -4.96 8.22 7.50
C HIS A 16 -4.34 6.97 8.10
N ASP A 17 -3.41 6.35 7.38
CA ASP A 17 -2.82 5.09 7.79
C ASP A 17 -1.41 4.91 7.26
N VAL A 18 -0.66 4.10 7.99
CA VAL A 18 0.67 3.64 7.62
C VAL A 18 0.78 2.16 7.96
N ALA A 19 1.30 1.37 7.04
CA ALA A 19 1.47 -0.06 7.23
C ALA A 19 2.87 -0.50 6.80
N TYR A 20 3.54 -1.24 7.68
CA TYR A 20 4.79 -1.92 7.36
C TYR A 20 4.53 -3.24 6.64
N ASP A 21 5.46 -3.62 5.77
CA ASP A 21 5.51 -4.96 5.23
C ASP A 21 5.93 -5.97 6.32
N PHE A 22 5.89 -7.26 5.98
CA PHE A 22 6.22 -8.33 6.92
C PHE A 22 7.67 -8.25 7.45
N TYR A 23 8.61 -7.73 6.65
CA TYR A 23 10.02 -7.67 7.00
C TYR A 23 10.45 -6.34 7.64
N GLY A 24 9.56 -5.34 7.69
CA GLY A 24 9.87 -3.99 8.16
C GLY A 24 10.80 -3.20 7.22
N GLN A 25 11.00 -3.67 5.98
CA GLN A 25 11.85 -3.02 4.98
C GLN A 25 11.06 -2.08 4.07
N ARG A 26 9.74 -2.24 4.04
CA ARG A 26 8.86 -1.40 3.24
C ARG A 26 7.71 -0.86 4.06
N MET A 27 7.21 0.28 3.63
CA MET A 27 6.11 0.96 4.27
C MET A 27 5.16 1.49 3.21
N ALA A 28 3.86 1.39 3.45
CA ALA A 28 2.83 1.99 2.62
C ALA A 28 2.10 3.07 3.41
N THR A 29 1.82 4.20 2.77
CA THR A 29 1.04 5.31 3.34
C THR A 29 -0.14 5.61 2.44
N CYS A 30 -1.26 6.02 3.04
CA CYS A 30 -2.46 6.41 2.31
C CYS A 30 -3.07 7.70 2.87
N SER A 31 -3.71 8.49 2.00
CA SER A 31 -4.16 9.84 2.33
C SER A 31 -5.53 10.19 1.72
N SER A 32 -6.13 11.25 2.25
CA SER A 32 -7.27 11.96 1.64
C SER A 32 -6.97 12.48 0.23
N ASP A 33 -5.69 12.64 -0.15
CA ASP A 33 -5.31 13.06 -1.49
C ASP A 33 -5.61 12.02 -2.59
N GLN A 34 -6.11 10.84 -2.21
CA GLN A 34 -6.51 9.71 -3.08
C GLN A 34 -5.32 8.85 -3.56
N PHE A 35 -4.12 9.14 -3.08
CA PHE A 35 -2.90 8.42 -3.44
C PHE A 35 -2.48 7.43 -2.38
N VAL A 36 -1.83 6.37 -2.85
CA VAL A 36 -1.05 5.46 -2.03
C VAL A 36 0.39 5.62 -2.44
N LYS A 37 1.26 5.67 -1.44
CA LYS A 37 2.71 5.76 -1.62
C LYS A 37 3.38 4.60 -0.92
N VAL A 38 4.39 4.05 -1.56
CA VAL A 38 5.22 2.97 -1.01
C VAL A 38 6.64 3.47 -0.88
N TRP A 39 7.24 3.16 0.26
CA TRP A 39 8.57 3.60 0.67
C TRP A 39 9.44 2.37 0.89
N ASP A 40 10.66 2.43 0.38
CA ASP A 40 11.69 1.42 0.63
C ASP A 40 12.71 1.99 1.62
N LYS A 41 13.12 1.15 2.56
CA LYS A 41 14.18 1.44 3.53
C LYS A 41 15.54 1.04 2.95
N ASP A 42 16.50 1.97 2.96
CA ASP A 42 17.87 1.68 2.55
C ASP A 42 18.71 1.08 3.70
N GLU A 43 19.96 0.70 3.40
CA GLU A 43 20.90 0.14 4.39
C GLU A 43 21.29 1.14 5.49
N GLN A 44 21.02 2.43 5.29
CA GLN A 44 21.34 3.54 6.18
C GLN A 44 20.12 4.00 7.00
N ASP A 45 19.06 3.19 7.04
CA ASP A 45 17.81 3.47 7.76
C ASP A 45 16.96 4.61 7.16
N ASN A 46 17.29 5.11 5.96
CA ASN A 46 16.53 6.16 5.30
C ASN A 46 15.37 5.59 4.47
N TRP A 47 14.25 6.31 4.49
CA TRP A 47 13.09 5.99 3.69
C TRP A 47 13.10 6.75 2.37
N THR A 48 13.01 6.02 1.27
CA THR A 48 12.95 6.59 -0.08
C THR A 48 11.62 6.24 -0.75
N LEU A 49 11.03 7.20 -1.47
CA LEU A 49 9.77 6.98 -2.19
C LEU A 49 10.03 6.02 -3.36
N SER A 50 9.39 4.86 -3.29
CA SER A 50 9.53 3.77 -4.26
C SER A 50 8.47 3.85 -5.36
N ALA A 51 7.22 4.08 -4.98
CA ALA A 51 6.10 4.19 -5.90
C ALA A 51 5.02 5.12 -5.36
N THR A 52 4.30 5.78 -6.28
CA THR A 52 3.14 6.62 -5.97
C THR A 52 2.11 6.44 -7.07
N TRP A 53 0.86 6.17 -6.70
CA TRP A 53 -0.21 6.06 -7.68
C TRP A 53 -1.56 6.48 -7.09
N LYS A 54 -2.47 6.89 -7.97
CA LYS A 54 -3.85 7.19 -7.59
C LYS A 54 -4.60 5.88 -7.41
N ALA A 55 -4.96 5.56 -6.18
CA ALA A 55 -5.61 4.28 -5.87
C ALA A 55 -7.14 4.35 -6.01
N HIS A 56 -7.73 5.47 -5.57
CA HIS A 56 -9.17 5.61 -5.44
C HIS A 56 -9.68 6.96 -5.98
N SER A 57 -11.00 7.12 -6.04
CA SER A 57 -11.65 8.39 -6.40
C SER A 57 -12.02 9.25 -5.18
N GLY A 58 -11.90 8.69 -3.98
CA GLY A 58 -12.11 9.37 -2.70
C GLY A 58 -10.97 9.09 -1.72
N SER A 59 -11.06 9.65 -0.51
CA SER A 59 -10.06 9.49 0.54
C SER A 59 -9.76 8.02 0.81
N VAL A 60 -8.47 7.66 0.89
CA VAL A 60 -8.03 6.29 1.20
C VAL A 60 -7.84 6.19 2.70
N TRP A 61 -8.66 5.36 3.35
CA TRP A 61 -8.70 5.28 4.82
C TRP A 61 -7.66 4.34 5.39
N LYS A 62 -7.44 3.20 4.73
CA LYS A 62 -6.56 2.15 5.23
C LYS A 62 -5.77 1.51 4.11
N VAL A 63 -4.58 1.04 4.48
CA VAL A 63 -3.70 0.24 3.61
C VAL A 63 -3.14 -0.93 4.43
N THR A 64 -3.02 -2.11 3.81
CA THR A 64 -2.53 -3.30 4.49
C THR A 64 -1.74 -4.18 3.52
N TRP A 65 -0.68 -4.80 4.04
CA TRP A 65 0.16 -5.74 3.29
C TRP A 65 -0.34 -7.17 3.46
N ALA A 66 -0.34 -7.93 2.37
CA ALA A 66 -0.52 -9.36 2.43
C ALA A 66 0.72 -10.05 2.99
N HIS A 67 0.57 -11.31 3.40
CA HIS A 67 1.71 -12.14 3.75
C HIS A 67 2.59 -12.39 2.51
N PRO A 68 3.93 -12.31 2.61
CA PRO A 68 4.85 -12.38 1.45
C PRO A 68 4.79 -13.68 0.65
N GLU A 69 4.21 -14.74 1.22
CA GLU A 69 3.95 -16.01 0.51
C GLU A 69 3.00 -15.85 -0.69
N PHE A 70 2.13 -14.83 -0.67
CA PHE A 70 1.24 -14.49 -1.78
C PHE A 70 1.86 -13.43 -2.73
N GLY A 71 3.14 -13.10 -2.54
CA GLY A 71 3.83 -12.04 -3.26
C GLY A 71 3.65 -10.66 -2.63
N GLN A 72 4.06 -9.63 -3.37
CA GLN A 72 4.00 -8.24 -2.90
C GLN A 72 2.63 -7.63 -3.21
N VAL A 73 1.68 -7.89 -2.32
CA VAL A 73 0.28 -7.49 -2.48
C VAL A 73 -0.13 -6.50 -1.40
N LEU A 74 -0.84 -5.46 -1.81
CA LEU A 74 -1.44 -4.44 -0.95
C LEU A 74 -2.95 -4.44 -1.13
N ALA A 75 -3.68 -4.20 -0.05
CA ALA A 75 -5.10 -3.89 -0.10
C ALA A 75 -5.35 -2.49 0.46
N THR A 76 -6.28 -1.78 -0.15
CA THR A 76 -6.65 -0.40 0.19
C THR A 76 -8.16 -0.29 0.29
N CYS A 77 -8.66 0.61 1.13
CA CYS A 77 -10.08 0.92 1.19
C CYS A 77 -10.34 2.43 1.21
N SER A 78 -11.51 2.84 0.71
CA SER A 78 -11.80 4.25 0.47
C SER A 78 -13.23 4.67 0.78
N PHE A 79 -13.37 5.99 0.98
CA PHE A 79 -14.65 6.70 1.02
C PHE A 79 -15.46 6.54 -0.28
N ASP A 80 -14.84 6.16 -1.40
CA ASP A 80 -15.55 5.86 -2.64
C ASP A 80 -16.37 4.55 -2.62
N ARG A 81 -16.45 3.91 -1.43
CA ARG A 81 -17.17 2.66 -1.16
C ARG A 81 -16.54 1.43 -1.78
N THR A 82 -15.27 1.53 -2.19
CA THR A 82 -14.55 0.40 -2.77
C THR A 82 -13.34 0.00 -1.95
N GLY A 83 -13.04 -1.29 -1.98
CA GLY A 83 -11.72 -1.84 -1.66
C GLY A 83 -10.98 -2.19 -2.94
N ALA A 84 -9.65 -2.07 -2.96
CA ALA A 84 -8.85 -2.49 -4.10
C ALA A 84 -7.69 -3.35 -3.64
N VAL A 85 -7.30 -4.32 -4.46
CA VAL A 85 -6.08 -5.12 -4.26
C VAL A 85 -5.10 -4.78 -5.37
N TRP A 86 -3.87 -4.51 -4.98
CA TRP A 86 -2.77 -4.08 -5.81
C TRP A 86 -1.64 -5.09 -5.70
N GLU A 87 -1.00 -5.38 -6.83
CA GLU A 87 0.18 -6.22 -6.88
C GLU A 87 1.33 -5.42 -7.48
N GLU A 88 2.50 -5.50 -6.85
CA GLU A 88 3.71 -4.91 -7.40
C GLU A 88 4.25 -5.80 -8.53
N ILE A 89 4.41 -5.21 -9.71
CA ILE A 89 5.12 -5.81 -10.83
C ILE A 89 6.47 -5.10 -10.93
N VAL A 90 7.53 -5.84 -10.62
CA VAL A 90 8.89 -5.41 -10.92
C VAL A 90 9.13 -5.70 -12.39
N GLY A 91 9.12 -4.66 -13.22
CA GLY A 91 9.56 -4.82 -14.59
C GLY A 91 11.01 -5.28 -14.60
N GLU A 92 11.31 -6.41 -15.23
CA GLU A 92 12.68 -6.73 -15.61
C GLU A 92 13.15 -5.64 -16.58
N GLY A 93 13.93 -4.69 -16.07
CA GLY A 93 14.61 -3.74 -16.92
C GLY A 93 15.47 -4.56 -17.89
N THR A 94 15.18 -4.48 -19.18
CA THR A 94 16.00 -5.13 -20.22
C THR A 94 17.41 -4.52 -20.29
N ASN A 95 17.65 -3.42 -19.57
CA ASN A 95 18.92 -2.69 -19.50
C ASN A 95 19.50 -2.69 -18.07
N PRO A 96 20.80 -3.01 -17.87
CA PRO A 96 21.46 -3.08 -16.55
C PRO A 96 21.56 -1.77 -15.73
N GLY A 97 20.88 -0.69 -16.13
CA GLY A 97 20.97 0.63 -15.48
C GLY A 97 19.62 1.24 -15.12
N GLU A 98 18.51 0.68 -15.59
CA GLU A 98 17.17 1.12 -15.19
C GLU A 98 16.74 0.25 -14.00
N ARG A 99 16.76 0.81 -12.78
CA ARG A 99 15.95 0.21 -11.70
C ARG A 99 14.53 0.18 -12.22
N GLY A 100 14.03 -1.01 -12.55
CA GLY A 100 12.73 -1.20 -13.17
C GLY A 100 11.68 -0.41 -12.40
N LEU A 101 10.87 0.36 -13.14
CA LEU A 101 9.76 1.09 -12.54
C LEU A 101 8.88 0.08 -11.80
N LYS A 102 8.78 0.23 -10.48
CA LYS A 102 7.89 -0.57 -9.65
C LYS A 102 6.47 -0.12 -9.91
N LEU A 103 5.76 -0.90 -10.72
CA LEU A 103 4.40 -0.60 -11.13
C LEU A 103 3.44 -1.37 -10.22
N TRP A 104 2.51 -0.64 -9.62
CA TRP A 104 1.43 -1.23 -8.84
C TRP A 104 0.20 -1.39 -9.73
N VAL A 105 -0.17 -2.64 -10.00
CA VAL A 105 -1.29 -2.97 -10.87
C VAL A 105 -2.49 -3.36 -10.02
N ARG A 106 -3.64 -2.74 -10.31
CA ARG A 106 -4.91 -3.10 -9.69
C ARG A 106 -5.34 -4.49 -10.18
N ARG A 107 -5.36 -5.47 -9.29
CA ARG A 107 -5.81 -6.84 -9.60
C ARG A 107 -7.31 -7.03 -9.42
N THR A 108 -7.89 -6.37 -8.43
CA THR A 108 -9.33 -6.44 -8.19
C THR A 108 -9.89 -5.14 -7.61
N ASN A 109 -11.20 -4.98 -7.79
CA ASN A 109 -11.99 -3.94 -7.18
C ASN A 109 -13.18 -4.59 -6.45
N LEU A 110 -13.30 -4.32 -5.16
CA LEU A 110 -14.33 -4.84 -4.28
C LEU A 110 -15.39 -3.75 -4.13
N VAL A 111 -16.57 -3.96 -4.71
CA VAL A 111 -17.59 -2.92 -4.93
C VAL A 111 -18.87 -3.17 -4.12
N ASP A 112 -18.91 -4.22 -3.30
CA ASP A 112 -20.15 -4.64 -2.64
C ASP A 112 -20.61 -3.73 -1.48
N SER A 113 -19.87 -2.68 -1.13
CA SER A 113 -20.25 -1.81 -0.03
C SER A 113 -21.27 -0.75 -0.45
N ARG A 114 -22.40 -0.70 0.26
CA ARG A 114 -23.40 0.38 0.14
C ARG A 114 -22.92 1.70 0.76
N THR A 115 -21.92 1.63 1.64
CA THR A 115 -21.36 2.73 2.44
C THR A 115 -19.83 2.80 2.29
N SER A 116 -19.22 3.85 2.84
CA SER A 116 -17.77 4.06 2.81
C SER A 116 -17.04 2.92 3.53
N VAL A 117 -16.00 2.36 2.93
CA VAL A 117 -15.23 1.26 3.55
C VAL A 117 -14.17 1.85 4.47
N THR A 118 -14.29 1.58 5.76
CA THR A 118 -13.47 2.21 6.82
C THR A 118 -12.24 1.41 7.20
N ASP A 119 -12.26 0.08 7.03
CA ASP A 119 -11.08 -0.76 7.28
C ASP A 119 -10.98 -1.93 6.29
N VAL A 120 -9.74 -2.40 6.14
CA VAL A 120 -9.38 -3.55 5.33
C VAL A 120 -8.19 -4.28 5.97
N LYS A 121 -8.31 -5.61 6.11
CA LYS A 121 -7.26 -6.46 6.70
C LYS A 121 -7.16 -7.80 5.99
N PHE A 122 -5.94 -8.21 5.69
CA PHE A 122 -5.67 -9.58 5.28
C PHE A 122 -5.82 -10.53 6.46
N GLY A 123 -6.39 -11.70 6.20
CA GLY A 123 -6.48 -12.79 7.17
C GLY A 123 -5.12 -13.47 7.39
N PRO A 124 -5.03 -14.35 8.41
CA PRO A 124 -3.84 -15.17 8.63
C PRO A 124 -3.54 -16.05 7.41
N LYS A 125 -2.25 -16.21 7.09
CA LYS A 125 -1.79 -17.00 5.93
C LYS A 125 -2.31 -18.45 5.89
N SER A 126 -2.61 -19.04 7.05
CA SER A 126 -3.15 -20.41 7.15
C SER A 126 -4.52 -20.57 6.49
N LEU A 127 -5.24 -19.47 6.24
CA LEU A 127 -6.53 -19.47 5.55
C LEU A 127 -6.41 -19.15 4.05
N GLY A 128 -5.18 -19.03 3.53
CA GLY A 128 -4.93 -18.54 2.18
C GLY A 128 -5.03 -17.02 2.06
N LEU A 129 -5.18 -16.52 0.82
CA LEU A 129 -5.36 -15.10 0.55
C LEU A 129 -6.81 -14.69 0.86
N LEU A 130 -7.07 -14.39 2.12
CA LEU A 130 -8.36 -13.91 2.61
C LEU A 130 -8.28 -12.42 2.93
N LEU A 131 -9.33 -11.67 2.59
CA LEU A 131 -9.43 -10.24 2.87
C LEU A 131 -10.78 -9.96 3.54
N ALA A 132 -10.75 -9.18 4.62
CA ALA A 132 -11.94 -8.66 5.27
C ALA A 132 -12.00 -7.13 5.08
N THR A 133 -13.20 -6.61 4.85
CA THR A 133 -13.49 -5.18 4.77
C THR A 133 -14.64 -4.83 5.69
N CYS A 134 -14.63 -3.65 6.32
CA CYS A 134 -15.77 -3.14 7.08
C CYS A 134 -16.21 -1.77 6.55
N SER A 135 -17.51 -1.49 6.63
CA SER A 135 -18.16 -0.30 6.08
C SER A 135 -19.37 0.17 6.88
#